data_AF-W7M114-F1
#
_entry.id   AF-W7M114-F1
#
_cell.length_a   1.000
_cell.length_b   1.000
_cell.length_c   1.000
_cell.angle_alpha   90.00
_cell.angle_beta   90.00
_cell.angle_gamma   90.00
#
_symmetry.space_group_name_H-M   'P 1'
#
loop_
_entity.id
_entity.type
_entity.pdbx_description
1 polymer ?
#
loop_
_entity_poly.entity_id
_entity_poly.type
_entity_poly.pdbx_seq_one_letter_code
_entity_poly.pdbx_strand_id
1 'polypeptide(L)'
;MVKDYGVWRAKPASYTFEDRKADPDSPHLSLYFDDGDGAEGRAAINIKSGNKEESRLAYWTVSDFTHNVTTKLSQLRNGFRRLSGASEQRFDGLALDYIRSNLFNRACGRILPHDVDGADNDILDQLRPIIDRAISAQATVYIYGSEFNDGKGIHNVHMNQGNSGRWLKDNGVFQDGGLVFQFEDHWEAVFIGFASQAVHTEDGPERAGHPLPDQDFITWADLLAPERSDDGKEKVDIEDSPVFIVQALVNPPGPDQQPGTTPETITLKNRTGAEIDLSGWKIRIKTGDTQTLPSGTRIGPTDTKTIETSVPLSNNGGIITLLNAEGFKVHGVSYTRTEANGAIVVF
;
A
#
# COMPACT_ATOMS: atom_id res chain seq x y z
N MET A 1 -4.91 -17.10 1.05
CA MET A 1 -3.90 -16.44 1.87
C MET A 1 -2.55 -17.12 1.68
N VAL A 2 -1.50 -16.32 1.56
CA VAL A 2 -0.13 -16.82 1.49
C VAL A 2 0.31 -17.39 2.84
N LYS A 3 1.19 -18.39 2.81
CA LYS A 3 1.72 -19.05 4.03
C LYS A 3 2.97 -18.33 4.52
N ASP A 4 3.27 -18.49 5.81
CA ASP A 4 4.54 -18.07 6.42
C ASP A 4 4.92 -16.62 6.09
N TYR A 5 3.90 -15.76 6.09
CA TYR A 5 4.05 -14.34 5.81
C TYR A 5 4.84 -13.64 6.92
N GLY A 6 5.72 -12.73 6.51
CA GLY A 6 6.51 -11.91 7.42
C GLY A 6 7.35 -10.85 6.73
N VAL A 7 8.30 -10.31 7.49
CA VAL A 7 9.28 -9.32 7.02
C VAL A 7 10.69 -9.77 7.41
N TRP A 8 11.61 -9.68 6.45
CA TRP A 8 13.03 -9.94 6.68
C TRP A 8 13.79 -8.63 6.77
N ARG A 9 14.55 -8.42 7.86
CA ARG A 9 15.49 -7.30 7.97
C ARG A 9 16.91 -7.78 7.70
N ALA A 10 17.55 -7.21 6.68
CA ALA A 10 18.89 -7.65 6.22
C ALA A 10 19.66 -6.50 5.54
N LYS A 11 20.87 -6.81 5.06
CA LYS A 11 21.65 -5.97 4.14
C LYS A 11 21.58 -6.55 2.73
N PRO A 12 21.20 -5.79 1.69
CA PRO A 12 21.27 -6.26 0.32
C PRO A 12 22.74 -6.40 -0.11
N ALA A 13 23.09 -7.52 -0.74
CA ALA A 13 24.47 -7.85 -1.10
C ALA A 13 24.70 -7.85 -2.61
N SER A 14 23.83 -8.53 -3.37
CA SER A 14 23.89 -8.61 -4.82
C SER A 14 22.53 -8.97 -5.39
N TYR A 15 22.36 -8.92 -6.72
CA TYR A 15 21.18 -9.48 -7.37
C TYR A 15 21.52 -10.09 -8.73
N THR A 16 20.66 -11.00 -9.16
CA THR A 16 20.59 -11.50 -10.53
C THR A 16 19.15 -11.38 -11.03
N PHE A 17 18.93 -11.49 -12.33
CA PHE A 17 17.60 -11.49 -12.91
C PHE A 17 17.53 -12.42 -14.12
N GLU A 18 16.34 -12.95 -14.36
CA GLU A 18 16.01 -13.75 -15.54
C GLU A 18 15.48 -12.81 -16.63
N ASP A 19 16.09 -12.87 -17.82
CA ASP A 19 15.60 -12.16 -19.00
C ASP A 19 14.52 -12.99 -19.73
N ARG A 20 13.91 -12.41 -20.77
CA ARG A 20 12.84 -13.06 -21.56
C ARG A 20 13.26 -14.36 -22.25
N LYS A 21 14.57 -14.63 -22.36
CA LYS A 21 15.12 -15.87 -22.93
C LYS A 21 15.39 -16.92 -21.85
N ALA A 22 15.80 -16.49 -20.66
CA ALA A 22 16.09 -17.34 -19.52
C ALA A 22 14.80 -17.95 -18.94
N ASP A 23 13.78 -17.13 -18.68
CA ASP A 23 12.45 -17.57 -18.27
C ASP A 23 11.38 -16.70 -18.96
N PRO A 24 10.68 -17.22 -19.98
CA PRO A 24 9.63 -16.47 -20.67
C PRO A 24 8.30 -16.46 -19.92
N ASP A 25 8.09 -17.31 -18.92
CA ASP A 25 6.77 -17.55 -18.30
C ASP A 25 6.64 -16.90 -16.92
N SER A 26 7.66 -16.99 -16.08
CA SER A 26 7.63 -16.44 -14.71
C SER A 26 9.01 -15.98 -14.22
N PRO A 27 9.70 -15.07 -14.94
CA PRO A 27 11.01 -14.59 -14.54
C PRO A 27 10.98 -13.86 -13.19
N HIS A 28 12.09 -13.99 -12.46
CA HIS A 28 12.33 -13.34 -11.18
C HIS A 28 13.60 -12.49 -11.20
N LEU A 29 13.58 -11.41 -10.42
CA LEU A 29 14.79 -10.80 -9.88
C LEU A 29 15.10 -11.50 -8.56
N SER A 30 16.30 -12.05 -8.44
CA SER A 30 16.80 -12.67 -7.21
C SER A 30 17.69 -11.68 -6.48
N LEU A 31 17.19 -11.10 -5.38
CA LEU A 31 17.98 -10.25 -4.48
C LEU A 31 18.61 -11.14 -3.41
N TYR A 32 19.94 -11.14 -3.34
CA TYR A 32 20.70 -11.81 -2.29
C TYR A 32 20.99 -10.84 -1.15
N PHE A 33 20.83 -11.32 0.08
CA PHE A 33 20.95 -10.49 1.27
C PHE A 33 21.63 -11.23 2.43
N ASP A 34 22.25 -10.46 3.31
CA ASP A 34 22.91 -10.95 4.52
C ASP A 34 22.19 -10.42 5.77
N ASP A 35 21.73 -11.33 6.63
CA ASP A 35 21.15 -11.00 7.93
C ASP A 35 22.12 -11.20 9.10
N GLY A 36 23.32 -11.71 8.86
CA GLY A 36 24.36 -11.95 9.84
C GLY A 36 24.33 -13.33 10.52
N ASP A 37 23.37 -14.20 10.17
CA ASP A 37 23.18 -15.52 10.82
C ASP A 37 23.62 -16.72 9.95
N GLY A 38 24.40 -16.50 8.88
CA GLY A 38 25.06 -17.58 8.15
C GLY A 38 25.21 -17.34 6.66
N ALA A 39 24.62 -18.22 5.85
CA ALA A 39 24.66 -18.12 4.40
C ALA A 39 23.69 -17.04 3.90
N GLU A 40 24.05 -16.39 2.79
CA GLU A 40 23.19 -15.39 2.15
C GLU A 40 21.78 -15.94 1.87
N GLY A 41 20.77 -15.16 2.26
CA GLY A 41 19.39 -15.42 1.91
C GLY A 41 19.05 -14.92 0.51
N ARG A 42 17.96 -15.42 -0.06
CA ARG A 42 17.47 -15.02 -1.38
C ARG A 42 16.01 -14.55 -1.33
N ALA A 43 15.74 -13.37 -1.86
CA ALA A 43 14.40 -12.90 -2.17
C ALA A 43 14.10 -13.11 -3.67
N ALA A 44 13.06 -13.88 -3.98
CA ALA A 44 12.56 -14.05 -5.33
C ALA A 44 11.43 -13.04 -5.59
N ILE A 45 11.73 -12.01 -6.38
CA ILE A 45 10.82 -10.92 -6.71
C ILE A 45 10.27 -11.16 -8.11
N ASN A 46 8.95 -11.30 -8.24
CA ASN A 46 8.30 -11.48 -9.53
C ASN A 46 8.46 -10.22 -10.38
N ILE A 47 9.05 -10.37 -11.56
CA ILE A 47 9.23 -9.29 -12.54
C ILE A 47 8.36 -9.48 -13.78
N LYS A 48 7.44 -10.45 -13.77
CA LYS A 48 6.40 -10.65 -14.77
C LYS A 48 5.24 -11.44 -14.15
N SER A 49 4.01 -11.12 -14.56
CA SER A 49 2.83 -11.91 -14.21
C SER A 49 2.78 -13.18 -15.06
N GLY A 50 2.47 -14.32 -14.42
CA GLY A 50 2.21 -15.58 -15.11
C GLY A 50 0.84 -15.64 -15.82
N ASN A 51 0.09 -14.54 -15.85
CA ASN A 51 -1.09 -14.37 -16.70
C ASN A 51 -0.65 -14.03 -18.13
N LYS A 52 -1.00 -14.89 -19.09
CA LYS A 52 -0.58 -14.75 -20.50
C LYS A 52 -1.29 -13.62 -21.23
N GLU A 53 -2.48 -13.23 -20.79
CA GLU A 53 -3.26 -12.14 -21.39
C GLU A 53 -2.85 -10.77 -20.82
N GLU A 54 -2.43 -10.74 -19.56
CA GLU A 54 -1.96 -9.54 -18.88
C GLU A 54 -0.73 -9.85 -18.02
N SER A 55 0.44 -9.82 -18.67
CA SER A 55 1.72 -10.17 -18.04
C SER A 55 2.42 -8.99 -17.37
N ARG A 56 1.88 -7.76 -17.53
CA ARG A 56 2.47 -6.53 -17.00
C ARG A 56 2.28 -6.42 -15.49
N LEU A 57 3.10 -5.59 -14.88
CA LEU A 57 3.09 -5.30 -13.45
C LEU A 57 2.59 -3.89 -13.19
N ALA A 58 1.87 -3.72 -12.10
CA ALA A 58 1.64 -2.43 -11.49
C ALA A 58 2.80 -2.13 -10.54
N TYR A 59 3.38 -0.94 -10.64
CA TYR A 59 4.60 -0.57 -9.95
C TYR A 59 4.46 0.81 -9.31
N TRP A 60 4.89 0.92 -8.05
CA TRP A 60 5.03 2.19 -7.34
C TRP A 60 6.39 2.25 -6.66
N THR A 61 7.00 3.43 -6.71
CA THR A 61 8.18 3.78 -5.91
C THR A 61 7.89 5.03 -5.10
N VAL A 62 8.36 5.05 -3.86
CA VAL A 62 8.26 6.20 -2.96
C VAL A 62 9.68 6.51 -2.49
N SER A 63 10.30 7.54 -3.06
CA SER A 63 11.70 7.90 -2.80
C SER A 63 11.92 8.58 -1.45
N ASP A 64 10.86 9.08 -0.82
CA ASP A 64 10.88 9.60 0.55
C ASP A 64 9.72 8.98 1.35
N PHE A 65 9.87 7.68 1.64
CA PHE A 65 8.84 6.87 2.25
C PHE A 65 8.63 7.23 3.72
N THR A 66 7.72 8.17 3.95
CA THR A 66 7.26 8.58 5.27
C THR A 66 5.98 7.84 5.64
N HIS A 67 6.08 6.88 6.57
CA HIS A 67 4.93 6.11 7.04
C HIS A 67 5.15 5.61 8.47
N ASN A 68 4.09 5.51 9.29
CA ASN A 68 4.21 5.07 10.69
C ASN A 68 4.85 3.68 10.86
N VAL A 69 4.79 2.83 9.83
CA VAL A 69 5.42 1.50 9.83
C VAL A 69 6.94 1.56 10.00
N THR A 70 7.61 2.62 9.52
CA THR A 70 9.08 2.73 9.57
C THR A 70 9.60 2.78 11.00
N THR A 71 8.83 3.37 11.93
CA THR A 71 9.13 3.37 13.37
C THR A 71 9.22 1.94 13.90
N LYS A 72 8.29 1.06 13.52
CA LYS A 72 8.28 -0.35 13.97
C LYS A 72 9.36 -1.17 13.26
N LEU A 73 9.60 -0.90 11.98
CA LEU A 73 10.67 -1.54 11.19
C LEU A 73 12.06 -1.26 11.78
N SER A 74 12.33 -0.03 12.20
CA SER A 74 13.62 0.36 12.79
C SER A 74 13.98 -0.41 14.07
N GLN A 75 12.97 -0.96 14.76
CA GLN A 75 13.13 -1.70 16.02
C GLN A 75 13.33 -3.20 15.81
N LEU A 76 13.20 -3.69 14.58
CA LEU A 76 13.40 -5.11 14.27
C LEU A 76 14.89 -5.48 14.43
N ARG A 77 15.13 -6.69 14.92
CA ARG A 77 16.44 -7.33 14.81
C ARG A 77 16.63 -7.81 13.37
N ASN A 78 17.88 -8.06 12.98
CA ASN A 78 18.12 -8.77 11.72
C ASN A 78 17.47 -10.15 11.73
N GLY A 79 17.17 -10.66 10.54
CA GLY A 79 16.52 -11.95 10.33
C GLY A 79 15.04 -11.84 9.98
N PHE A 80 14.42 -13.01 9.81
CA PHE A 80 12.99 -13.10 9.51
C PHE A 80 12.12 -12.93 10.76
N ARG A 81 11.12 -12.05 10.67
CA ARG A 81 10.04 -11.94 11.64
C ARG A 81 8.73 -12.35 10.99
N ARG A 82 8.19 -13.48 11.42
CA ARG A 82 6.84 -13.92 11.05
C ARG A 82 5.78 -12.93 11.52
N LEU A 83 4.88 -12.54 10.63
CA LEU A 83 3.78 -11.61 10.89
C LEU A 83 2.44 -12.36 10.73
N SER A 84 2.05 -13.06 11.79
CA SER A 84 0.87 -13.91 11.81
C SER A 84 -0.13 -13.49 12.89
N GLY A 85 -1.42 -13.67 12.60
CA GLY A 85 -2.49 -13.47 13.58
C GLY A 85 -2.91 -12.01 13.73
N ALA A 86 -4.01 -11.82 14.48
CA ALA A 86 -4.72 -10.55 14.57
C ALA A 86 -3.93 -9.40 15.20
N SER A 87 -2.82 -9.68 15.91
CA SER A 87 -1.95 -8.63 16.47
C SER A 87 -1.05 -7.98 15.42
N GLU A 88 -0.66 -8.72 14.38
CA GLU A 88 0.26 -8.27 13.33
C GLU A 88 -0.45 -7.96 12.00
N GLN A 89 -1.49 -8.73 11.66
CA GLN A 89 -2.29 -8.57 10.44
C GLN A 89 -3.49 -7.66 10.71
N ARG A 90 -3.21 -6.38 10.91
CA ARG A 90 -4.21 -5.34 11.22
C ARG A 90 -3.71 -3.96 10.75
N PHE A 91 -4.60 -2.97 10.73
CA PHE A 91 -4.31 -1.58 10.31
C PHE A 91 -3.13 -0.92 11.05
N ASP A 92 -2.93 -1.21 12.34
CA ASP A 92 -1.77 -0.75 13.13
C ASP A 92 -0.76 -1.88 13.38
N GLY A 93 -0.67 -2.84 12.47
CA GLY A 93 0.30 -3.92 12.50
C GLY A 93 1.64 -3.55 11.85
N LEU A 94 2.51 -4.56 11.69
CA LEU A 94 3.72 -4.47 10.84
C LEU A 94 3.47 -4.97 9.41
N ALA A 95 2.41 -5.73 9.19
CA ALA A 95 2.06 -6.31 7.91
C ALA A 95 1.63 -5.24 6.88
N LEU A 96 1.99 -5.45 5.61
CA LEU A 96 1.63 -4.54 4.53
C LEU A 96 0.27 -4.87 3.93
N ASP A 97 -0.46 -3.83 3.57
CA ASP A 97 -1.69 -3.90 2.80
C ASP A 97 -1.80 -2.66 1.89
N TYR A 98 -1.77 -2.87 0.59
CA TYR A 98 -1.70 -1.81 -0.42
C TYR A 98 -3.00 -0.99 -0.46
N ILE A 99 -4.12 -1.61 -0.10
CA ILE A 99 -5.44 -0.97 -0.11
C ILE A 99 -5.72 -0.35 1.25
N ARG A 100 -5.38 -1.00 2.36
CA ARG A 100 -5.80 -0.60 3.70
C ARG A 100 -4.80 0.29 4.44
N SER A 101 -3.50 0.17 4.14
CA SER A 101 -2.46 0.80 4.94
C SER A 101 -2.00 2.17 4.43
N ASN A 102 -2.51 2.68 3.30
CA ASN A 102 -2.12 3.99 2.73
C ASN A 102 -0.60 4.15 2.57
N LEU A 103 0.04 3.14 1.98
CA LEU A 103 1.49 3.08 1.79
C LEU A 103 1.99 3.99 0.66
N PHE A 104 1.13 4.31 -0.30
CA PHE A 104 1.47 5.13 -1.47
C PHE A 104 0.19 5.73 -2.07
N ASN A 105 0.34 6.78 -2.89
CA ASN A 105 -0.75 7.26 -3.73
C ASN A 105 -0.96 6.27 -4.90
N ARG A 106 -2.13 5.63 -4.92
CA ARG A 106 -2.50 4.62 -5.91
C ARG A 106 -2.40 5.14 -7.34
N ALA A 107 -2.75 6.40 -7.60
CA ALA A 107 -2.78 7.00 -8.94
C ALA A 107 -1.38 7.28 -9.53
N CYS A 108 -0.33 7.34 -8.70
CA CYS A 108 1.04 7.62 -9.14
C CYS A 108 1.80 6.37 -9.65
N GLY A 109 1.10 5.25 -9.81
CA GLY A 109 1.70 4.00 -10.28
C GLY A 109 1.97 3.98 -11.78
N ARG A 110 2.74 2.98 -12.20
CA ARG A 110 3.03 2.69 -13.61
C ARG A 110 2.61 1.26 -13.93
N ILE A 111 2.10 1.04 -15.14
CA ILE A 111 2.01 -0.31 -15.71
C ILE A 111 3.26 -0.57 -16.54
N LEU A 112 4.03 -1.58 -16.16
CA LEU A 112 5.32 -1.89 -16.77
C LEU A 112 5.35 -3.32 -17.31
N PRO A 113 5.84 -3.52 -18.55
CA PRO A 113 6.19 -4.84 -19.05
C PRO A 113 7.49 -5.36 -18.40
N HIS A 114 7.88 -6.54 -18.83
CA HIS A 114 9.15 -7.19 -18.48
C HIS A 114 10.08 -7.24 -19.71
N ASP A 115 11.33 -6.83 -19.51
CA ASP A 115 12.48 -7.05 -20.42
C ASP A 115 12.22 -6.57 -21.87
N VAL A 116 11.98 -5.25 -21.98
CA VAL A 116 11.74 -4.56 -23.25
C VAL A 116 12.97 -3.75 -23.61
N ASP A 117 13.40 -3.84 -24.86
CA ASP A 117 14.56 -3.08 -25.33
C ASP A 117 14.28 -1.57 -25.25
N GLY A 118 15.17 -0.82 -24.59
CA GLY A 118 15.02 0.62 -24.36
C GLY A 118 15.50 1.01 -22.97
N ALA A 119 15.19 2.24 -22.55
CA ALA A 119 15.46 2.69 -21.19
C ALA A 119 14.18 3.26 -20.58
N ASP A 120 14.01 3.03 -19.28
CA ASP A 120 12.86 3.49 -18.48
C ASP A 120 11.50 2.99 -19.02
N ASN A 121 11.48 1.80 -19.61
CA ASN A 121 10.29 1.26 -20.26
C ASN A 121 9.82 -0.10 -19.70
N ASP A 122 10.57 -0.69 -18.77
CA ASP A 122 10.21 -1.95 -18.11
C ASP A 122 10.51 -1.94 -16.59
N ILE A 123 10.11 -3.02 -15.92
CA ILE A 123 10.30 -3.17 -14.47
C ILE A 123 11.77 -3.29 -14.04
N LEU A 124 12.65 -3.86 -14.87
CA LEU A 124 14.07 -4.02 -14.55
C LEU A 124 14.77 -2.66 -14.55
N ASP A 125 14.42 -1.79 -15.48
CA ASP A 125 14.91 -0.40 -15.52
C ASP A 125 14.56 0.39 -14.27
N GLN A 126 13.43 0.07 -13.61
CA GLN A 126 13.04 0.72 -12.36
C GLN A 126 13.74 0.12 -11.14
N LEU A 127 13.79 -1.21 -11.04
CA LEU A 127 14.28 -1.90 -9.84
C LEU A 127 15.79 -1.82 -9.68
N ARG A 128 16.53 -1.99 -10.78
CA ARG A 128 18.00 -2.12 -10.74
C ARG A 128 18.68 -0.89 -10.14
N PRO A 129 18.36 0.36 -10.53
CA PRO A 129 18.99 1.54 -9.94
C PRO A 129 18.73 1.70 -8.44
N ILE A 130 17.54 1.31 -7.95
CA ILE A 130 17.19 1.37 -6.52
C ILE A 130 18.03 0.35 -5.74
N ILE A 131 18.09 -0.89 -6.23
CA ILE A 131 18.86 -1.97 -5.61
C ILE A 131 20.37 -1.65 -5.64
N ASP A 132 20.90 -1.15 -6.76
CA ASP A 132 22.30 -0.75 -6.90
C ASP A 132 22.67 0.33 -5.87
N ARG A 133 21.81 1.35 -5.68
CA ARG A 133 21.99 2.38 -4.65
C ARG A 133 21.96 1.78 -3.25
N ALA A 134 20.98 0.91 -2.96
CA ALA A 134 20.83 0.29 -1.64
C ALA A 134 22.05 -0.57 -1.26
N ILE A 135 22.59 -1.35 -2.20
CA ILE A 135 23.81 -2.14 -2.01
C ILE A 135 25.01 -1.20 -1.77
N SER A 136 25.18 -0.20 -2.64
CA SER A 136 26.32 0.74 -2.57
C SER A 136 26.34 1.54 -1.26
N ALA A 137 25.16 1.97 -0.78
CA ALA A 137 25.00 2.71 0.46
C ALA A 137 25.00 1.81 1.71
N GLN A 138 25.10 0.48 1.56
CA GLN A 138 24.91 -0.49 2.64
C GLN A 138 23.60 -0.23 3.41
N ALA A 139 22.54 0.13 2.69
CA ALA A 139 21.21 0.37 3.26
C ALA A 139 20.69 -0.89 3.97
N THR A 140 19.77 -0.72 4.91
CA THR A 140 19.02 -1.86 5.46
C THR A 140 17.83 -2.13 4.56
N VAL A 141 17.63 -3.37 4.14
CA VAL A 141 16.44 -3.79 3.39
C VAL A 141 15.45 -4.52 4.30
N TYR A 142 14.18 -4.20 4.13
CA TYR A 142 13.03 -4.87 4.73
C TYR A 142 12.24 -5.53 3.60
N ILE A 143 12.24 -6.85 3.57
CA ILE A 143 11.65 -7.64 2.49
C ILE A 143 10.39 -8.31 3.01
N TYR A 144 9.23 -7.94 2.46
CA TYR A 144 7.94 -8.50 2.83
C TYR A 144 7.51 -9.59 1.87
N GLY A 145 6.96 -10.68 2.41
CA GLY A 145 6.52 -11.83 1.63
C GLY A 145 6.38 -13.09 2.48
N SER A 146 6.44 -14.23 1.83
CA SER A 146 6.37 -15.56 2.44
C SER A 146 7.76 -16.17 2.59
N GLU A 147 8.09 -16.71 3.75
CA GLU A 147 9.35 -17.45 3.94
C GLU A 147 9.38 -18.72 3.09
N PHE A 148 10.54 -19.06 2.53
CA PHE A 148 10.75 -20.35 1.91
C PHE A 148 10.65 -21.49 2.91
N ASN A 149 10.22 -22.67 2.45
CA ASN A 149 10.10 -23.85 3.30
C ASN A 149 11.44 -24.31 3.91
N ASP A 150 12.57 -23.91 3.33
CA ASP A 150 13.91 -24.22 3.83
C ASP A 150 14.47 -23.15 4.79
N GLY A 151 13.73 -22.05 5.01
CA GLY A 151 14.12 -20.94 5.87
C GLY A 151 15.28 -20.10 5.30
N LYS A 152 15.61 -20.20 4.01
CA LYS A 152 16.77 -19.54 3.41
C LYS A 152 16.41 -18.42 2.43
N GLY A 153 15.20 -17.90 2.54
CA GLY A 153 14.77 -16.83 1.66
C GLY A 153 13.28 -16.56 1.72
N ILE A 154 12.83 -15.74 0.78
CA ILE A 154 11.49 -15.18 0.77
C ILE A 154 10.96 -15.03 -0.67
N HIS A 155 9.67 -15.25 -0.88
CA HIS A 155 8.96 -15.03 -2.14
C HIS A 155 7.60 -14.36 -1.93
N ASN A 156 6.79 -14.25 -2.97
CA ASN A 156 5.54 -13.49 -2.95
C ASN A 156 5.79 -12.03 -2.53
N VAL A 157 6.89 -11.45 -3.04
CA VAL A 157 7.33 -10.06 -2.79
C VAL A 157 6.55 -9.10 -3.72
N HIS A 158 5.23 -9.24 -3.71
CA HIS A 158 4.28 -8.44 -4.47
C HIS A 158 2.92 -8.43 -3.74
N MET A 159 1.96 -7.66 -4.21
CA MET A 159 0.59 -7.63 -3.69
C MET A 159 -0.02 -9.03 -3.70
N ASN A 160 -0.51 -9.51 -2.55
CA ASN A 160 -1.03 -10.86 -2.34
C ASN A 160 -2.54 -10.86 -2.11
N GLN A 161 -3.23 -9.92 -2.74
CA GLN A 161 -4.69 -9.78 -2.71
C GLN A 161 -5.22 -9.27 -4.06
N GLY A 162 -6.53 -9.33 -4.26
CA GLY A 162 -7.17 -8.89 -5.51
C GLY A 162 -6.96 -9.85 -6.68
N ASN A 163 -6.49 -11.07 -6.44
CA ASN A 163 -6.35 -12.09 -7.47
C ASN A 163 -7.70 -12.70 -7.85
N SER A 164 -7.85 -13.11 -9.11
CA SER A 164 -8.99 -13.85 -9.63
C SER A 164 -8.58 -15.20 -10.21
N GLY A 165 -9.58 -16.01 -10.60
CA GLY A 165 -9.36 -17.31 -11.23
C GLY A 165 -8.58 -18.29 -10.36
N ARG A 166 -7.57 -18.96 -10.93
CA ARG A 166 -6.81 -20.02 -10.24
C ARG A 166 -5.99 -19.55 -9.02
N TRP A 167 -5.77 -18.24 -8.89
CA TRP A 167 -4.97 -17.61 -7.84
C TRP A 167 -5.82 -17.05 -6.68
N LEU A 168 -7.15 -17.23 -6.71
CA LEU A 168 -8.06 -16.77 -5.65
C LEU A 168 -7.62 -17.23 -4.25
N LYS A 169 -7.08 -18.44 -4.15
CA LYS A 169 -6.63 -19.03 -2.89
C LYS A 169 -5.46 -18.31 -2.25
N ASP A 170 -4.74 -17.46 -2.98
CA ASP A 170 -3.55 -16.76 -2.47
C ASP A 170 -3.92 -15.42 -1.83
N ASN A 171 -5.13 -14.91 -2.10
CA ASN A 171 -5.66 -13.68 -1.52
C ASN A 171 -5.64 -13.68 0.02
N GLY A 172 -5.12 -12.60 0.60
CA GLY A 172 -5.20 -12.32 2.03
C GLY A 172 -4.97 -10.84 2.32
N VAL A 173 -5.79 -10.28 3.22
CA VAL A 173 -5.60 -8.92 3.74
C VAL A 173 -4.38 -8.88 4.66
N PHE A 174 -3.67 -7.76 4.69
CA PHE A 174 -2.43 -7.61 5.48
C PHE A 174 -1.40 -8.71 5.22
N GLN A 175 -1.22 -9.08 3.95
CA GLN A 175 -0.22 -10.06 3.54
C GLN A 175 0.53 -9.64 2.27
N ASP A 176 0.47 -8.36 1.90
CA ASP A 176 1.14 -7.89 0.69
C ASP A 176 2.67 -7.91 0.88
N GLY A 177 3.37 -8.32 -0.17
CA GLY A 177 4.82 -8.23 -0.25
C GLY A 177 5.30 -6.85 -0.65
N GLY A 178 6.61 -6.64 -0.68
CA GLY A 178 7.21 -5.37 -1.05
C GLY A 178 8.62 -5.21 -0.49
N LEU A 179 9.28 -4.13 -0.88
CA LEU A 179 10.61 -3.78 -0.43
C LEU A 179 10.59 -2.40 0.22
N VAL A 180 11.20 -2.28 1.38
CA VAL A 180 11.44 -0.99 2.03
C VAL A 180 12.92 -0.90 2.36
N PHE A 181 13.57 0.19 1.97
CA PHE A 181 14.99 0.45 2.18
C PHE A 181 15.16 1.59 3.17
N GLN A 182 15.99 1.38 4.18
CA GLN A 182 16.42 2.41 5.12
C GLN A 182 17.85 2.83 4.78
N PHE A 183 17.97 4.03 4.23
CA PHE A 183 19.23 4.74 4.07
C PHE A 183 19.57 5.50 5.36
N GLU A 184 20.70 6.20 5.38
CA GLU A 184 21.15 6.96 6.54
C GLU A 184 20.21 8.13 6.88
N ASP A 185 19.71 8.81 5.85
CA ASP A 185 18.97 10.06 5.94
C ASP A 185 17.48 9.96 5.55
N HIS A 186 17.09 8.91 4.82
CA HIS A 186 15.73 8.72 4.35
C HIS A 186 15.34 7.24 4.20
N TRP A 187 14.09 7.01 3.84
CA TRP A 187 13.57 5.69 3.49
C TRP A 187 13.08 5.69 2.04
N GLU A 188 13.34 4.62 1.30
CA GLU A 188 12.71 4.39 -0.01
C GLU A 188 11.81 3.15 0.07
N ALA A 189 10.74 3.09 -0.71
CA ALA A 189 9.90 1.89 -0.81
C ALA A 189 9.55 1.55 -2.25
N VAL A 190 9.41 0.25 -2.50
CA VAL A 190 9.00 -0.31 -3.78
C VAL A 190 7.85 -1.29 -3.55
N PHE A 191 6.77 -1.07 -4.29
CA PHE A 191 5.55 -1.86 -4.24
C PHE A 191 5.22 -2.37 -5.64
N ILE A 192 4.91 -3.65 -5.73
CA ILE A 192 4.64 -4.34 -7.00
C ILE A 192 3.33 -5.10 -6.86
N GLY A 193 2.45 -4.97 -7.84
CA GLY A 193 1.28 -5.83 -8.02
C GLY A 193 1.23 -6.37 -9.43
N PHE A 194 0.38 -7.36 -9.67
CA PHE A 194 0.05 -7.77 -11.04
C PHE A 194 -0.98 -6.82 -11.62
N ALA A 195 -0.80 -6.40 -12.88
CA ALA A 195 -1.71 -5.44 -13.51
C ALA A 195 -3.18 -5.94 -13.53
N SER A 196 -3.40 -7.25 -13.52
CA SER A 196 -4.74 -7.87 -13.48
C SER A 196 -5.37 -7.94 -12.08
N GLN A 197 -4.69 -7.53 -11.01
CA GLN A 197 -5.27 -7.57 -9.66
C GLN A 197 -6.26 -6.43 -9.43
N ALA A 198 -7.30 -6.72 -8.65
CA ALA A 198 -8.32 -5.76 -8.27
C ALA A 198 -7.77 -4.62 -7.41
N VAL A 199 -8.24 -3.39 -7.66
CA VAL A 199 -7.85 -2.19 -6.89
C VAL A 199 -8.62 -2.06 -5.56
N HIS A 200 -9.71 -2.81 -5.42
CA HIS A 200 -10.51 -2.96 -4.20
C HIS A 200 -10.67 -4.42 -3.85
N THR A 201 -10.66 -4.71 -2.54
CA THR A 201 -10.81 -6.08 -2.04
C THR A 201 -11.67 -6.14 -0.77
N GLU A 202 -12.23 -7.31 -0.53
CA GLU A 202 -13.04 -7.62 0.64
C GLU A 202 -12.24 -7.55 1.96
N ASP A 203 -12.81 -6.88 2.97
CA ASP A 203 -12.24 -6.76 4.32
C ASP A 203 -12.59 -7.95 5.23
N GLY A 204 -13.75 -8.57 5.02
CA GLY A 204 -14.40 -9.50 5.95
C GLY A 204 -13.60 -10.79 6.20
N PRO A 205 -13.89 -11.51 7.30
CA PRO A 205 -13.23 -12.79 7.58
C PRO A 205 -13.54 -13.84 6.50
N GLU A 206 -14.69 -13.70 5.84
CA GLU A 206 -15.08 -14.49 4.68
C GLU A 206 -14.53 -13.82 3.44
N ARG A 207 -13.69 -14.54 2.68
CA ARG A 207 -13.13 -14.08 1.41
C ARG A 207 -12.24 -12.83 1.51
N ALA A 208 -11.60 -12.62 2.67
CA ALA A 208 -10.62 -11.56 2.88
C ALA A 208 -9.62 -11.45 1.70
N GLY A 209 -9.50 -10.25 1.13
CA GLY A 209 -8.58 -9.97 0.04
C GLY A 209 -9.07 -10.42 -1.35
N HIS A 210 -10.27 -10.99 -1.47
CA HIS A 210 -10.87 -11.25 -2.79
C HIS A 210 -11.25 -9.93 -3.49
N PRO A 211 -11.28 -9.90 -4.83
CA PRO A 211 -11.78 -8.74 -5.58
C PRO A 211 -13.16 -8.29 -5.09
N LEU A 212 -13.34 -6.97 -5.02
CA LEU A 212 -14.63 -6.35 -4.72
C LEU A 212 -14.94 -5.31 -5.80
N PRO A 213 -16.05 -5.44 -6.56
CA PRO A 213 -16.98 -6.58 -6.58
C PRO A 213 -16.34 -7.89 -7.08
N ASP A 214 -17.05 -9.01 -6.94
CA ASP A 214 -16.56 -10.34 -7.34
C ASP A 214 -16.31 -10.51 -8.84
N GLN A 215 -17.02 -9.73 -9.64
CA GLN A 215 -17.00 -9.75 -11.10
C GLN A 215 -16.96 -8.30 -11.59
N ASP A 216 -16.38 -8.08 -12.77
CA ASP A 216 -16.27 -6.75 -13.39
C ASP A 216 -15.60 -5.70 -12.49
N PHE A 217 -14.71 -6.15 -11.60
CA PHE A 217 -13.91 -5.26 -10.76
C PHE A 217 -12.87 -4.50 -11.60
N ILE A 218 -12.53 -3.31 -11.12
CA ILE A 218 -11.48 -2.48 -11.70
C ILE A 218 -10.12 -3.08 -11.33
N THR A 219 -9.28 -3.30 -12.33
CA THR A 219 -7.90 -3.78 -12.15
C THR A 219 -6.89 -2.64 -12.07
N TRP A 220 -5.66 -2.92 -11.63
CA TRP A 220 -4.58 -1.93 -11.74
C TRP A 220 -4.31 -1.52 -13.18
N ALA A 221 -4.45 -2.44 -14.15
CA ALA A 221 -4.36 -2.10 -15.58
C ALA A 221 -5.43 -1.06 -15.95
N ASP A 222 -6.66 -1.25 -15.50
CA ASP A 222 -7.74 -0.29 -15.78
C ASP A 222 -7.47 1.07 -15.13
N LEU A 223 -6.91 1.12 -13.93
CA LEU A 223 -6.62 2.37 -13.23
C LEU A 223 -5.40 3.11 -13.79
N LEU A 224 -4.33 2.37 -14.13
CA LEU A 224 -3.00 2.93 -14.39
C LEU A 224 -2.54 2.85 -15.85
N ALA A 225 -3.28 2.17 -16.73
CA ALA A 225 -2.79 1.89 -18.08
C ALA A 225 -2.31 3.15 -18.83
N PRO A 226 -1.10 3.09 -19.43
CA PRO A 226 -0.48 4.23 -20.12
C PRO A 226 -1.15 4.62 -21.44
N GLU A 227 -2.13 3.85 -21.94
CA GLU A 227 -2.84 4.16 -23.19
C GLU A 227 -3.94 5.21 -23.03
N ARG A 228 -4.29 5.60 -21.79
CA ARG A 228 -5.26 6.68 -21.56
C ARG A 228 -4.54 8.02 -21.52
N SER A 229 -5.14 9.01 -22.19
CA SER A 229 -4.77 10.42 -22.00
C SER A 229 -4.86 10.79 -20.52
N ASP A 230 -4.13 11.81 -20.10
CA ASP A 230 -4.17 12.30 -18.72
C ASP A 230 -5.61 12.61 -18.27
N ASP A 231 -6.43 13.20 -19.15
CA ASP A 231 -7.87 13.43 -18.91
C ASP A 231 -8.65 12.13 -18.61
N GLY A 232 -8.31 11.03 -19.29
CA GLY A 232 -8.97 9.74 -19.12
C GLY A 232 -8.57 9.05 -17.81
N LYS A 233 -7.32 9.22 -17.39
CA LYS A 233 -6.83 8.74 -16.07
C LYS A 233 -7.48 9.56 -14.95
N GLU A 234 -7.48 10.89 -15.09
CA GLU A 234 -8.09 11.80 -14.12
C GLU A 234 -9.58 11.49 -13.93
N LYS A 235 -10.31 11.22 -15.02
CA LYS A 235 -11.74 10.87 -14.92
C LYS A 235 -12.00 9.60 -14.11
N VAL A 236 -11.26 8.51 -14.38
CA VAL A 236 -11.45 7.25 -13.64
C VAL A 236 -11.03 7.39 -12.18
N ASP A 237 -9.97 8.15 -11.91
CA ASP A 237 -9.55 8.46 -10.55
C ASP A 237 -10.58 9.36 -9.81
N ILE A 238 -11.24 10.31 -10.49
CA ILE A 238 -12.39 11.04 -9.95
C ILE A 238 -13.55 10.10 -9.64
N GLU A 239 -13.84 9.14 -10.51
CA GLU A 239 -14.95 8.19 -10.31
C GLU A 239 -14.68 7.21 -9.15
N ASP A 240 -13.43 6.77 -8.97
CA ASP A 240 -13.01 5.89 -7.85
C ASP A 240 -12.90 6.64 -6.52
N SER A 241 -12.38 7.87 -6.56
CA SER A 241 -12.11 8.70 -5.39
C SER A 241 -12.74 10.10 -5.49
N PRO A 242 -14.07 10.23 -5.64
CA PRO A 242 -14.75 11.52 -5.87
C PRO A 242 -14.66 12.51 -4.70
N VAL A 243 -14.36 11.99 -3.51
CA VAL A 243 -14.13 12.79 -2.29
C VAL A 243 -12.85 12.33 -1.63
N PHE A 244 -11.98 13.26 -1.29
CA PHE A 244 -10.69 12.95 -0.66
C PHE A 244 -10.46 13.78 0.61
N ILE A 245 -9.54 13.30 1.44
CA ILE A 245 -9.16 13.95 2.71
C ILE A 245 -8.02 14.92 2.39
N VAL A 246 -8.22 16.21 2.63
CA VAL A 246 -7.22 17.26 2.35
C VAL A 246 -6.41 17.67 3.57
N GLN A 247 -7.01 17.59 4.76
CA GLN A 247 -6.34 17.92 6.00
C GLN A 247 -7.03 17.28 7.21
N ALA A 248 -6.33 17.17 8.33
CA ALA A 248 -6.88 16.76 9.61
C ALA A 248 -6.27 17.56 10.77
N LEU A 249 -7.10 17.96 11.74
CA LEU A 249 -6.65 18.43 13.04
C LEU A 249 -6.59 17.24 13.98
N VAL A 250 -5.39 16.68 14.15
CA VAL A 250 -5.18 15.37 14.79
C VAL A 250 -5.04 15.45 16.31
N ASN A 251 -4.39 16.48 16.84
CA ASN A 251 -4.02 16.53 18.26
C ASN A 251 -4.24 17.94 18.84
N PRO A 252 -5.47 18.48 18.79
CA PRO A 252 -5.74 19.81 19.31
C PRO A 252 -5.41 19.90 20.81
N PRO A 253 -5.11 21.10 21.35
CA PRO A 253 -4.83 21.26 22.78
C PRO A 253 -6.01 20.81 23.66
N GLY A 254 -5.72 19.95 24.63
CA GLY A 254 -6.69 19.44 25.59
C GLY A 254 -6.82 17.92 25.53
N PRO A 255 -7.61 17.31 26.42
CA PRO A 255 -7.95 15.89 26.32
C PRO A 255 -8.85 15.60 25.11
N ASP A 256 -8.53 14.53 24.38
CA ASP A 256 -9.28 14.10 23.20
C ASP A 256 -10.79 13.94 23.50
N GLN A 257 -11.62 14.45 22.58
CA GLN A 257 -13.08 14.25 22.56
C GLN A 257 -13.84 14.72 23.82
N GLN A 258 -13.31 15.69 24.56
CA GLN A 258 -13.98 16.23 25.74
C GLN A 258 -14.82 17.48 25.41
N PRO A 259 -16.03 17.63 26.00
CA PRO A 259 -16.82 18.85 25.86
C PRO A 259 -16.02 20.09 26.29
N GLY A 260 -16.06 21.15 25.49
CA GLY A 260 -15.37 22.41 25.77
C GLY A 260 -13.89 22.46 25.35
N THR A 261 -13.37 21.39 24.74
CA THR A 261 -12.07 21.38 24.06
C THR A 261 -12.25 21.54 22.54
N THR A 262 -11.17 21.90 21.83
CA THR A 262 -11.22 21.92 20.36
C THR A 262 -11.29 20.48 19.86
N PRO A 263 -12.32 20.08 19.10
CA PRO A 263 -12.44 18.70 18.64
C PRO A 263 -11.41 18.40 17.54
N GLU A 264 -11.05 17.13 17.45
CA GLU A 264 -10.37 16.60 16.28
C GLU A 264 -11.28 16.69 15.06
N THR A 265 -10.69 16.98 13.90
CA THR A 265 -11.47 17.12 12.66
C THR A 265 -10.76 16.54 11.46
N ILE A 266 -11.52 16.15 10.45
CA ILE A 266 -11.02 15.92 9.10
C ILE A 266 -11.72 16.87 8.14
N THR A 267 -11.01 17.35 7.13
CA THR A 267 -11.61 18.13 6.04
C THR A 267 -11.60 17.30 4.77
N LEU A 268 -12.78 17.16 4.20
CA LEU A 268 -13.03 16.47 2.94
C LEU A 268 -13.12 17.49 1.80
N LYS A 269 -12.69 17.10 0.60
CA LYS A 269 -12.83 17.88 -0.63
C LYS A 269 -13.57 17.03 -1.66
N ASN A 270 -14.64 17.58 -2.22
CA ASN A 270 -15.29 17.05 -3.41
C ASN A 270 -14.51 17.52 -4.64
N ARG A 271 -14.08 16.61 -5.51
CA ARG A 271 -13.40 16.95 -6.78
C ARG A 271 -14.32 16.88 -8.00
N THR A 272 -15.59 16.54 -7.81
CA THR A 272 -16.58 16.44 -8.87
C THR A 272 -17.30 17.79 -9.11
N GLY A 273 -17.90 17.91 -10.29
CA GLY A 273 -18.80 19.03 -10.64
C GLY A 273 -20.24 18.87 -10.12
N ALA A 274 -20.52 17.86 -9.28
CA ALA A 274 -21.84 17.58 -8.73
C ALA A 274 -21.82 17.59 -7.20
N GLU A 275 -22.98 17.82 -6.57
CA GLU A 275 -23.13 17.59 -5.13
C GLU A 275 -23.05 16.09 -4.82
N ILE A 276 -22.39 15.73 -3.72
CA ILE A 276 -22.29 14.34 -3.25
C ILE A 276 -22.99 14.21 -1.89
N ASP A 277 -23.85 13.21 -1.79
CA ASP A 277 -24.45 12.76 -0.54
C ASP A 277 -23.51 11.78 0.18
N LEU A 278 -23.04 12.18 1.35
CA LEU A 278 -22.13 11.42 2.21
C LEU A 278 -22.88 10.65 3.31
N SER A 279 -24.22 10.61 3.28
CA SER A 279 -25.01 9.88 4.26
C SER A 279 -24.59 8.41 4.32
N GLY A 280 -24.28 7.91 5.52
CA GLY A 280 -23.88 6.52 5.71
C GLY A 280 -22.43 6.19 5.33
N TRP A 281 -21.69 7.13 4.74
CA TRP A 281 -20.24 6.99 4.56
C TRP A 281 -19.55 6.88 5.92
N LYS A 282 -18.34 6.31 5.95
CA LYS A 282 -17.63 6.04 7.20
C LYS A 282 -16.22 6.62 7.20
N ILE A 283 -15.83 7.17 8.33
CA ILE A 283 -14.44 7.44 8.68
C ILE A 283 -13.96 6.25 9.50
N ARG A 284 -12.86 5.62 9.10
CA ARG A 284 -12.21 4.53 9.83
C ARG A 284 -10.80 4.94 10.23
N ILE A 285 -10.44 4.71 11.48
CA ILE A 285 -9.10 5.02 12.00
C ILE A 285 -8.24 3.74 12.13
N LYS A 286 -6.95 3.92 12.42
CA LYS A 286 -5.97 2.82 12.53
C LYS A 286 -6.33 1.70 13.52
N THR A 287 -7.18 1.96 14.51
CA THR A 287 -7.62 0.93 15.47
C THR A 287 -8.63 -0.03 14.85
N GLY A 288 -9.26 0.37 13.74
CA GLY A 288 -10.43 -0.27 13.14
C GLY A 288 -11.75 0.39 13.52
N ASP A 289 -11.75 1.30 14.50
CA ASP A 289 -12.96 2.01 14.94
C ASP A 289 -13.49 2.90 13.82
N THR A 290 -14.81 3.04 13.76
CA THR A 290 -15.50 3.77 12.70
C THR A 290 -16.47 4.80 13.24
N GLN A 291 -16.60 5.92 12.52
CA GLN A 291 -17.66 6.90 12.65
C GLN A 291 -18.48 6.90 11.36
N THR A 292 -19.79 6.75 11.48
CA THR A 292 -20.70 6.87 10.32
C THR A 292 -21.18 8.30 10.19
N LEU A 293 -21.14 8.85 8.98
CA LEU A 293 -21.60 10.21 8.70
C LEU A 293 -23.13 10.27 8.74
N PRO A 294 -23.72 11.25 9.47
CA PRO A 294 -25.16 11.36 9.64
C PRO A 294 -25.94 11.50 8.32
N SER A 295 -27.20 11.08 8.34
CA SER A 295 -28.13 11.33 7.22
C SER A 295 -28.22 12.83 6.92
N GLY A 296 -28.19 13.18 5.63
CA GLY A 296 -28.21 14.56 5.13
C GLY A 296 -26.84 15.22 5.05
N THR A 297 -25.74 14.51 5.36
CA THR A 297 -24.38 15.05 5.18
C THR A 297 -24.07 15.19 3.69
N ARG A 298 -23.98 16.42 3.19
CA ARG A 298 -23.72 16.72 1.76
C ARG A 298 -22.50 17.62 1.57
N ILE A 299 -21.80 17.46 0.46
CA ILE A 299 -20.70 18.32 0.02
C ILE A 299 -20.97 18.86 -1.38
N GLY A 300 -20.93 20.18 -1.54
CA GLY A 300 -21.21 20.84 -2.81
C GLY A 300 -20.15 20.54 -3.88
N PRO A 301 -20.42 20.87 -5.16
CA PRO A 301 -19.48 20.66 -6.27
C PRO A 301 -18.19 21.44 -6.01
N THR A 302 -17.04 20.78 -6.16
CA THR A 302 -15.71 21.34 -5.86
C THR A 302 -15.55 21.91 -4.44
N ASP A 303 -16.46 21.63 -3.50
CA ASP A 303 -16.49 22.26 -2.18
C ASP A 303 -15.68 21.44 -1.15
N THR A 304 -15.42 22.04 0.01
CA THR A 304 -14.83 21.38 1.17
C THR A 304 -15.83 21.26 2.32
N LYS A 305 -15.73 20.17 3.09
CA LYS A 305 -16.54 19.98 4.29
C LYS A 305 -15.67 19.47 5.44
N THR A 306 -15.67 20.20 6.56
CA THR A 306 -15.03 19.75 7.79
C THR A 306 -15.99 18.91 8.62
N ILE A 307 -15.51 17.78 9.11
CA ILE A 307 -16.23 16.82 9.94
C ILE A 307 -15.48 16.70 11.27
N GLU A 308 -16.19 16.91 12.37
CA GLU A 308 -15.69 16.58 13.71
C GLU A 308 -15.66 15.07 13.91
N THR A 309 -14.54 14.55 14.40
CA THR A 309 -14.39 13.11 14.57
C THR A 309 -14.94 12.66 15.93
N SER A 310 -15.76 11.61 15.92
CA SER A 310 -16.22 10.92 17.12
C SER A 310 -15.33 9.70 17.46
N VAL A 311 -14.35 9.40 16.61
CA VAL A 311 -13.28 8.42 16.84
C VAL A 311 -11.95 9.15 17.05
N PRO A 312 -11.14 8.77 18.06
CA PRO A 312 -9.95 9.52 18.42
C PRO A 312 -8.84 9.33 17.38
N LEU A 313 -8.32 10.43 16.83
CA LEU A 313 -7.16 10.41 15.96
C LEU A 313 -5.91 10.18 16.82
N SER A 314 -4.87 9.53 16.26
CA SER A 314 -3.76 9.06 17.09
C SER A 314 -2.63 10.08 17.15
N ASN A 315 -2.34 10.58 18.35
CA ASN A 315 -1.20 11.48 18.59
C ASN A 315 0.19 10.86 18.32
N ASN A 316 0.25 9.55 18.04
CA ASN A 316 1.48 8.81 17.76
C ASN A 316 1.62 8.41 16.28
N GLY A 317 0.90 9.08 15.39
CA GLY A 317 0.78 8.69 13.98
C GLY A 317 -0.35 7.70 13.76
N GLY A 318 -0.96 7.76 12.59
CA GLY A 318 -2.13 6.95 12.28
C GLY A 318 -2.55 6.95 10.83
N ILE A 319 -3.68 6.30 10.60
CA ILE A 319 -4.33 6.12 9.31
C ILE A 319 -5.77 6.62 9.46
N ILE A 320 -6.24 7.38 8.48
CA ILE A 320 -7.64 7.79 8.32
C ILE A 320 -8.10 7.27 6.96
N THR A 321 -9.17 6.49 6.95
CA THR A 321 -9.76 5.93 5.74
C THR A 321 -11.19 6.44 5.59
N LEU A 322 -11.54 6.91 4.39
CA LEU A 322 -12.89 7.28 4.01
C LEU A 322 -13.50 6.12 3.21
N LEU A 323 -14.63 5.60 3.68
CA LEU A 323 -15.42 4.57 3.02
C LEU A 323 -16.74 5.15 2.55
N ASN A 324 -17.23 4.77 1.36
CA ASN A 324 -18.59 5.11 0.94
C ASN A 324 -19.65 4.30 1.70
N ALA A 325 -20.92 4.54 1.41
CA ALA A 325 -22.05 3.87 2.06
C ALA A 325 -22.05 2.35 1.82
N GLU A 326 -21.52 1.92 0.67
CA GLU A 326 -21.36 0.51 0.28
C GLU A 326 -20.13 -0.15 0.93
N GLY A 327 -19.26 0.63 1.58
CA GLY A 327 -18.08 0.13 2.29
C GLY A 327 -16.79 0.11 1.47
N PHE A 328 -16.81 0.56 0.20
CA PHE A 328 -15.60 0.72 -0.59
C PHE A 328 -14.73 1.85 -0.04
N LYS A 329 -13.42 1.63 -0.05
CA LYS A 329 -12.48 2.69 0.24
C LYS A 329 -12.48 3.70 -0.89
N VAL A 330 -12.90 4.92 -0.58
CA VAL A 330 -12.86 6.05 -1.51
C VAL A 330 -11.50 6.75 -1.44
N HIS A 331 -11.04 7.05 -0.23
CA HIS A 331 -9.76 7.71 0.00
C HIS A 331 -9.14 7.28 1.33
N GLY A 332 -7.85 7.53 1.51
CA GLY A 332 -7.22 7.35 2.80
C GLY A 332 -5.87 8.05 2.87
N VAL A 333 -5.49 8.42 4.08
CA VAL A 333 -4.24 9.11 4.39
C VAL A 333 -3.57 8.44 5.57
N SER A 334 -2.25 8.57 5.65
CA SER A 334 -1.46 8.21 6.83
C SER A 334 -0.65 9.43 7.28
N TYR A 335 -0.32 9.47 8.57
CA TYR A 335 0.52 10.51 9.15
C TYR A 335 1.37 9.92 10.28
N THR A 336 2.49 10.57 10.54
CA THR A 336 3.46 10.24 11.57
C THR A 336 3.18 10.99 12.87
N ARG A 337 3.86 10.57 13.94
CA ARG A 337 3.84 11.30 15.21
C ARG A 337 4.33 12.75 15.06
N THR A 338 5.32 12.98 14.20
CA THR A 338 5.90 14.32 13.99
C THR A 338 4.86 15.25 13.37
N GLU A 339 4.09 14.77 12.40
CA GLU A 339 3.01 15.54 11.77
C GLU A 339 1.84 15.79 12.73
N ALA A 340 1.51 14.82 13.59
CA ALA A 340 0.43 14.91 14.57
C ALA A 340 0.69 15.90 15.74
N ASN A 341 1.77 16.69 15.75
CA ASN A 341 2.17 17.48 16.91
C ASN A 341 1.40 18.81 17.06
N GLY A 342 0.09 18.74 17.27
CA GLY A 342 -0.75 19.91 17.59
C GLY A 342 -1.10 20.82 16.41
N ALA A 343 -0.65 20.46 15.21
CA ALA A 343 -0.89 21.19 13.98
C ALA A 343 -1.98 20.52 13.14
N ILE A 344 -2.49 21.29 12.18
CA ILE A 344 -3.24 20.74 11.06
C ILE A 344 -2.25 19.98 10.18
N VAL A 345 -2.52 18.69 9.97
CA VAL A 345 -1.82 17.87 8.98
C VAL A 345 -2.47 18.11 7.62
N VAL A 346 -1.69 18.49 6.63
CA VAL A 346 -2.14 18.68 5.24
C VAL A 346 -1.60 17.51 4.41
N PHE A 347 -2.45 16.93 3.57
CA PHE A 347 -2.17 15.72 2.80
C PHE A 347 -2.06 15.99 1.29
#